data_AF-A0A6A6DMN3-F1
#
_entry.id   AF-A0A6A6DMN3-F1
#
_cell.length_a   1.000
_cell.length_b   1.000
_cell.length_c   1.000
_cell.angle_alpha   90.00
_cell.angle_beta   90.00
_cell.angle_gamma   90.00
#
_symmetry.space_group_name_H-M   'P 1'
#
loop_
_entity.id
_entity.type
_entity.pdbx_description
1 polymer ?
#
loop_
_entity_poly.entity_id
_entity_poly.type
_entity_poly.pdbx_seq_one_letter_code
_entity_poly.pdbx_strand_id
1 'polypeptide(L)'
;MTGKFQRRRDRRVTGAPGGLRPLFPSWSWASWESAVNLHDYLPISGHRSEVEWFVVRDDGIAAKLDIFQADVDFDYSADGNKDVSPPPVDITNFLPKIMSRREIDLQAVEWQQARTLACYTTSASFRIDGTLHSLDVHEEIWRHLPNVAIKDAQGVTVGCILVPPGLREECQKEPGLYDFILLSRGRRRMTGTKRELARQYFDEKVYMPREWCTLNVMLVEQVGYKSQEVWRVGVEVIHEDAWVKAGPMGAMVRLG
;
A
#
# COMPACT_ATOMS: atom_id res chain seq x y z
N MET A 1 -15.75 22.04 -16.72
CA MET A 1 -14.64 22.82 -16.12
C MET A 1 -13.60 21.84 -15.61
N THR A 2 -12.51 21.63 -16.34
CA THR A 2 -11.43 20.70 -15.97
C THR A 2 -10.39 21.44 -15.14
N GLY A 3 -10.54 21.42 -13.81
CA GLY A 3 -9.49 21.88 -12.90
C GLY A 3 -8.26 20.98 -13.06
N LYS A 4 -7.10 21.58 -13.37
CA LYS A 4 -5.81 20.87 -13.35
C LYS A 4 -5.49 20.52 -11.89
N PHE A 5 -5.76 19.28 -11.48
CA PHE A 5 -5.32 18.77 -10.19
C PHE A 5 -3.80 18.66 -10.20
N GLN A 6 -3.14 19.43 -9.33
CA GLN A 6 -1.70 19.46 -9.19
C GLN A 6 -1.29 18.30 -8.27
N ARG A 7 -0.40 17.40 -8.72
CA ARG A 7 0.17 16.35 -7.87
C ARG A 7 0.90 17.01 -6.69
N ARG A 8 0.48 16.73 -5.46
CA ARG A 8 1.05 17.33 -4.24
C ARG A 8 2.28 16.53 -3.81
N ARG A 9 3.46 16.90 -4.32
CA ARG A 9 4.75 16.31 -3.92
C ARG A 9 5.41 16.97 -2.69
N ASP A 10 4.87 18.10 -2.22
CA ASP A 10 5.66 19.02 -1.38
C ASP A 10 5.16 19.22 0.08
N ARG A 11 4.26 18.39 0.61
CA ARG A 11 3.64 18.66 1.93
C ARG A 11 3.71 17.49 2.91
N ARG A 12 4.53 17.68 3.96
CA ARG A 12 4.59 16.86 5.18
C ARG A 12 3.21 16.72 5.82
N VAL A 13 2.68 15.50 5.91
CA VAL A 13 1.53 15.19 6.76
C VAL A 13 1.95 15.42 8.21
N THR A 14 1.34 16.40 8.85
CA THR A 14 1.58 16.68 10.27
C THR A 14 0.92 15.61 11.13
N GLY A 15 1.73 14.80 11.82
CA GLY A 15 1.25 13.71 12.68
C GLY A 15 2.27 12.61 13.01
N ALA A 16 3.47 12.66 12.43
CA ALA A 16 4.53 11.70 12.76
C ALA A 16 4.86 11.75 14.27
N PRO A 17 4.81 10.62 15.00
CA PRO A 17 5.08 10.61 16.43
C PRO A 17 6.53 11.06 16.70
N GLY A 18 6.64 12.18 17.39
CA GLY A 18 7.90 12.69 17.94
C GLY A 18 8.31 11.87 19.16
N GLY A 19 9.08 10.80 18.95
CA GLY A 19 9.66 10.02 20.03
C GLY A 19 10.39 8.80 19.48
N LEU A 20 11.71 8.76 19.68
CA LEU A 20 12.65 7.69 19.31
C LEU A 20 12.41 7.07 17.92
N ARG A 21 13.22 7.48 16.92
CA ARG A 21 13.28 6.81 15.61
C ARG A 21 13.46 5.31 15.84
N PRO A 22 12.46 4.46 15.55
CA PRO A 22 12.64 3.04 15.73
C PRO A 22 13.78 2.60 14.80
N LEU A 23 14.71 1.80 15.33
CA LEU A 23 15.91 1.33 14.61
C LEU A 23 15.56 0.55 13.33
N PHE A 24 14.29 0.15 13.20
CA PHE A 24 13.60 -0.28 11.98
C PHE A 24 12.11 0.07 12.12
N PRO A 25 11.39 0.60 11.11
CA PRO A 25 9.94 0.59 11.13
C PRO A 25 9.49 -0.87 11.29
N SER A 26 8.60 -1.17 12.23
CA SER A 26 8.14 -2.53 12.52
C SER A 26 7.84 -3.30 11.23
N TRP A 27 8.52 -4.43 11.01
CA TRP A 27 8.45 -5.28 9.81
C TRP A 27 7.07 -5.90 9.52
N SER A 28 6.00 -5.45 10.17
CA SER A 28 4.67 -5.72 9.68
C SER A 28 4.39 -4.80 8.47
N TRP A 29 4.78 -5.30 7.30
CA TRP A 29 4.31 -4.81 5.99
C TRP A 29 2.78 -4.81 5.89
N ALA A 30 2.15 -5.65 6.70
CA ALA A 30 0.80 -5.51 7.22
C ALA A 30 0.79 -4.39 8.26
N SER A 31 0.10 -3.26 8.06
CA SER A 31 -0.13 -2.25 9.12
C SER A 31 -1.07 -2.72 10.23
N TRP A 32 -0.86 -3.93 10.68
CA TRP A 32 -1.54 -4.62 11.71
C TRP A 32 -0.42 -4.91 12.70
N GLU A 33 -0.52 -4.47 13.95
CA GLU A 33 0.57 -4.57 14.95
C GLU A 33 1.00 -6.01 15.29
N SER A 34 0.55 -7.03 14.55
CA SER A 34 0.99 -8.41 14.64
C SER A 34 0.62 -9.19 13.37
N ALA A 35 0.93 -10.49 13.31
CA ALA A 35 0.37 -11.43 12.33
C ALA A 35 -1.18 -11.52 12.35
N VAL A 36 -1.84 -10.75 13.21
CA VAL A 36 -3.27 -10.56 13.32
C VAL A 36 -3.57 -9.09 13.05
N ASN A 37 -4.22 -8.81 11.92
CA ASN A 37 -5.38 -7.91 11.75
C ASN A 37 -5.75 -7.75 10.26
N LEU A 38 -4.97 -8.27 9.29
CA LEU A 38 -5.39 -8.22 7.87
C LEU A 38 -6.71 -8.97 7.67
N HIS A 39 -6.88 -10.13 8.32
CA HIS A 39 -8.14 -10.87 8.32
C HIS A 39 -9.28 -10.15 9.04
N ASP A 40 -8.97 -9.35 10.06
CA ASP A 40 -9.97 -8.60 10.82
C ASP A 40 -10.49 -7.44 10.00
N TYR A 41 -9.57 -6.68 9.37
CA TYR A 41 -9.94 -5.58 8.48
C TYR A 41 -10.50 -6.05 7.15
N LEU A 42 -9.91 -7.08 6.53
CA LEU A 42 -10.29 -7.66 5.26
C LEU A 42 -10.40 -9.20 5.36
N PRO A 43 -11.60 -9.80 5.29
CA PRO A 43 -11.78 -11.24 5.44
C PRO A 43 -11.25 -11.97 4.20
N ILE A 44 -9.95 -12.26 4.18
CA ILE A 44 -9.29 -12.99 3.10
C ILE A 44 -9.10 -14.47 3.43
N SER A 45 -9.01 -15.29 2.40
CA SER A 45 -8.66 -16.72 2.46
C SER A 45 -7.23 -16.99 1.97
N GLY A 46 -6.59 -16.00 1.36
CA GLY A 46 -5.22 -16.06 0.85
C GLY A 46 -4.74 -14.68 0.44
N HIS A 47 -3.45 -14.55 0.16
CA HIS A 47 -2.86 -13.33 -0.38
C HIS A 47 -1.69 -13.68 -1.31
N ARG A 48 -1.36 -12.75 -2.21
CA ARG A 48 -0.21 -12.83 -3.11
C ARG A 48 0.55 -11.51 -3.08
N SER A 49 1.87 -11.57 -2.91
CA SER A 49 2.74 -10.39 -3.01
C SER A 49 2.80 -9.89 -4.46
N GLU A 50 2.63 -8.59 -4.65
CA GLU A 50 2.75 -7.90 -5.95
C GLU A 50 3.96 -6.95 -5.97
N VAL A 51 4.89 -7.19 -5.05
CA VAL A 51 6.05 -6.34 -4.78
C VAL A 51 7.28 -7.20 -4.56
N GLU A 52 8.42 -6.73 -5.08
CA GLU A 52 9.73 -7.27 -4.74
C GLU A 52 10.41 -6.36 -3.71
N TRP A 53 10.86 -6.94 -2.60
CA TRP A 53 11.51 -6.18 -1.53
C TRP A 53 13.01 -6.38 -1.52
N PHE A 54 13.71 -5.33 -1.11
CA PHE A 54 15.14 -5.29 -0.95
C PHE A 54 15.50 -4.62 0.37
N VAL A 55 16.48 -5.16 1.08
CA VAL A 55 17.18 -4.41 2.13
C VAL A 55 18.38 -3.70 1.49
N VAL A 56 18.56 -2.42 1.80
CA VAL A 56 19.57 -1.57 1.19
C VAL A 56 20.48 -1.00 2.28
N ARG A 57 21.78 -1.24 2.13
CA ARG A 57 22.82 -0.67 2.98
C ARG A 57 23.06 0.82 2.66
N ASP A 58 23.72 1.50 3.58
CA ASP A 58 24.09 2.92 3.44
C ASP A 58 25.03 3.17 2.24
N ASP A 59 25.82 2.17 1.85
CA ASP A 59 26.68 2.22 0.66
C ASP A 59 25.96 1.88 -0.66
N GLY A 60 24.64 1.67 -0.61
CA GLY A 60 23.79 1.42 -1.78
C GLY A 60 23.76 -0.03 -2.26
N ILE A 61 24.46 -0.96 -1.59
CA ILE A 61 24.36 -2.39 -1.88
C ILE A 61 23.02 -2.92 -1.38
N ALA A 62 22.30 -3.60 -2.26
CA ALA A 62 20.99 -4.15 -1.97
C ALA A 62 20.96 -5.68 -1.98
N ALA A 63 20.02 -6.24 -1.25
CA ALA A 63 19.75 -7.67 -1.21
C ALA A 63 18.27 -7.92 -1.34
N LYS A 64 17.89 -8.79 -2.29
CA LYS A 64 16.50 -9.21 -2.42
C LYS A 64 16.07 -9.99 -1.18
N LEU A 65 14.91 -9.65 -0.64
CA LEU A 65 14.30 -10.36 0.48
C LEU A 65 13.47 -11.54 -0.06
N ASP A 66 13.73 -12.72 0.49
CA ASP A 66 12.91 -13.90 0.23
C ASP A 66 11.60 -13.75 1.01
N ILE A 67 10.53 -13.43 0.29
CA ILE A 67 9.18 -13.37 0.85
C ILE A 67 8.46 -14.62 0.40
N PHE A 68 7.88 -15.33 1.37
CA PHE A 68 7.02 -16.45 1.08
C PHE A 68 5.89 -15.98 0.15
N GLN A 69 5.93 -16.45 -1.09
CA GLN A 69 4.81 -16.34 -2.00
C GLN A 69 4.03 -17.63 -1.84
N ALA A 70 2.78 -17.54 -1.40
CA ALA A 70 1.89 -18.67 -1.54
C ALA A 70 1.79 -18.98 -3.04
N ASP A 71 2.21 -20.17 -3.46
CA ASP A 71 1.94 -20.69 -4.80
C ASP A 71 0.43 -20.86 -4.92
N VAL A 72 -0.24 -19.78 -5.31
CA VAL A 72 -1.65 -19.81 -5.66
C VAL A 72 -1.71 -19.71 -7.17
N ASP A 73 -2.13 -20.81 -7.80
CA ASP A 73 -2.42 -20.84 -9.24
C ASP A 73 -3.43 -19.73 -9.54
N PHE A 74 -2.93 -18.65 -10.14
CA PHE A 74 -3.70 -17.45 -10.45
C PHE A 74 -4.03 -17.46 -11.93
N ASP A 75 -5.26 -17.83 -12.27
CA ASP A 75 -5.74 -17.73 -13.64
C ASP A 75 -6.39 -16.36 -13.88
N TYR A 76 -5.65 -15.47 -14.54
CA TYR A 76 -6.16 -14.16 -14.96
C TYR A 76 -7.33 -14.28 -15.96
N SER A 77 -7.41 -15.38 -16.70
CA SER A 77 -8.36 -15.54 -17.80
C SER A 77 -9.74 -16.03 -17.35
N ALA A 78 -9.84 -16.76 -16.24
CA ALA A 78 -11.09 -17.33 -15.75
C ALA A 78 -11.95 -16.33 -14.96
N ASP A 79 -11.31 -15.45 -14.19
CA ASP A 79 -11.99 -14.65 -13.17
C ASP A 79 -12.14 -13.15 -13.51
N GLY A 80 -11.68 -12.73 -14.69
CA GLY A 80 -11.66 -11.30 -15.08
C GLY A 80 -10.70 -10.44 -14.27
N ASN A 81 -9.75 -11.06 -13.56
CA ASN A 81 -8.69 -10.37 -12.85
C ASN A 81 -7.62 -9.89 -13.83
N LYS A 82 -6.93 -8.81 -13.47
CA LYS A 82 -5.96 -8.13 -14.34
C LYS A 82 -4.55 -8.28 -13.80
N ASP A 83 -3.59 -8.20 -14.71
CA ASP A 83 -2.19 -8.07 -14.33
C ASP A 83 -1.95 -6.66 -13.78
N VAL A 84 -1.41 -6.60 -12.56
CA VAL A 84 -1.05 -5.36 -11.85
C VAL A 84 0.42 -5.38 -11.44
N SER A 85 1.15 -6.42 -11.84
CA SER A 85 2.57 -6.54 -11.55
C SER A 85 3.34 -5.41 -12.24
N PRO A 86 4.45 -4.95 -11.64
CA PRO A 86 5.21 -3.87 -12.24
C PRO A 86 5.76 -4.27 -13.62
N PRO A 87 5.72 -3.36 -14.61
CA PRO A 87 6.28 -3.62 -15.92
C PRO A 87 7.79 -3.78 -15.79
N PRO A 88 8.43 -4.78 -16.46
CA PRO A 88 9.86 -5.03 -16.33
C PRO A 88 10.68 -3.77 -16.56
N VAL A 89 11.49 -3.37 -15.58
CA VAL A 89 12.43 -2.26 -15.70
C VAL A 89 13.80 -2.65 -15.20
N ASP A 90 14.81 -2.01 -15.78
CA ASP A 90 16.17 -2.08 -15.29
C ASP A 90 16.29 -1.31 -13.95
N ILE A 91 16.26 -2.07 -12.86
CA ILE A 91 16.37 -1.54 -11.50
C ILE A 91 17.79 -1.12 -11.12
N THR A 92 18.80 -1.36 -11.98
CA THR A 92 20.21 -1.03 -11.66
C THR A 92 20.46 0.47 -11.52
N ASN A 93 19.65 1.31 -12.16
CA ASN A 93 19.68 2.76 -11.96
C ASN A 93 19.33 3.19 -10.53
N PHE A 94 18.61 2.35 -9.79
CA PHE A 94 18.16 2.62 -8.43
C PHE A 94 18.92 1.79 -7.39
N LEU A 95 19.24 0.54 -7.73
CA LEU A 95 20.03 -0.39 -6.94
C LEU A 95 21.27 -0.78 -7.76
N PRO A 96 22.37 0.00 -7.68
CA PRO A 96 23.53 -0.18 -8.56
C PRO A 96 24.22 -1.54 -8.35
N LYS A 97 24.03 -2.16 -7.19
CA LYS A 97 24.54 -3.49 -6.89
C LYS A 97 23.51 -4.27 -6.09
N ILE A 98 23.06 -5.39 -6.66
CA ILE A 98 22.20 -6.36 -5.98
C ILE A 98 23.02 -7.61 -5.72
N MET A 99 23.11 -8.02 -4.45
CA MET A 99 23.75 -9.26 -4.02
C MET A 99 22.72 -10.36 -3.83
N SER A 100 23.12 -11.60 -4.09
CA SER A 100 22.30 -12.75 -3.76
C SER A 100 22.16 -12.89 -2.26
N ARG A 101 20.97 -13.28 -1.80
CA ARG A 101 20.72 -13.56 -0.38
C ARG A 101 21.69 -14.59 0.20
N ARG A 102 22.19 -15.53 -0.62
CA ARG A 102 23.16 -16.57 -0.24
C ARG A 102 24.57 -16.03 0.00
N GLU A 103 24.90 -14.86 -0.54
CA GLU A 103 26.20 -14.21 -0.41
C GLU A 103 26.28 -13.27 0.79
N ILE A 104 25.18 -13.16 1.54
CA ILE A 104 25.01 -12.19 2.61
C ILE A 104 24.99 -12.89 3.96
N ASP A 105 25.95 -12.50 4.79
CA ASP A 105 25.91 -12.75 6.22
C ASP A 105 24.97 -11.74 6.90
N LEU A 106 23.80 -12.21 7.35
CA LEU A 106 22.85 -11.37 8.11
C LEU A 106 23.38 -10.96 9.49
N GLN A 107 24.39 -11.66 10.00
CA GLN A 107 25.00 -11.33 11.28
C GLN A 107 26.06 -10.24 11.15
N ALA A 108 26.47 -9.90 9.93
CA ALA A 108 27.40 -8.81 9.69
C ALA A 108 26.77 -7.46 10.07
N VAL A 109 27.56 -6.62 10.72
CA VAL A 109 27.12 -5.35 11.32
C VAL A 109 26.47 -4.45 10.28
N GLU A 110 26.98 -4.44 9.05
CA GLU A 110 26.49 -3.58 7.97
C GLU A 110 25.04 -3.93 7.57
N TRP A 111 24.65 -5.21 7.65
CA TRP A 111 23.29 -5.65 7.34
C TRP A 111 22.35 -5.48 8.53
N GLN A 112 22.84 -5.62 9.76
CA GLN A 112 22.07 -5.30 10.97
C GLN A 112 21.81 -3.79 11.13
N GLN A 113 22.67 -2.96 10.52
CA GLN A 113 22.55 -1.51 10.55
C GLN A 113 21.83 -0.92 9.35
N ALA A 114 21.57 -1.69 8.29
CA ALA A 114 20.84 -1.22 7.12
C ALA A 114 19.48 -0.62 7.53
N ARG A 115 19.28 0.68 7.32
CA ARG A 115 18.03 1.38 7.70
C ARG A 115 17.04 1.55 6.56
N THR A 116 17.47 1.27 5.33
CA THR A 116 16.66 1.50 4.15
C THR A 116 16.08 0.19 3.62
N LEU A 117 14.77 0.22 3.38
CA LEU A 117 14.09 -0.80 2.60
C LEU A 117 13.76 -0.22 1.23
N ALA A 118 13.89 -1.02 0.19
CA ALA A 118 13.44 -0.61 -1.13
C ALA A 118 12.46 -1.63 -1.69
N CYS A 119 11.51 -1.18 -2.51
CA CYS A 119 10.64 -2.06 -3.26
C CYS A 119 10.48 -1.66 -4.71
N TYR A 120 10.39 -2.70 -5.53
CA TYR A 120 9.98 -2.61 -6.91
C TYR A 120 8.52 -3.05 -7.03
N THR A 121 7.66 -2.13 -7.44
CA THR A 121 6.20 -2.28 -7.43
C THR A 121 5.53 -1.34 -8.45
N THR A 122 4.20 -1.33 -8.53
CA THR A 122 3.44 -0.29 -9.22
C THR A 122 3.00 0.82 -8.28
N SER A 123 2.83 2.02 -8.84
CA SER A 123 2.29 3.18 -8.13
C SER A 123 1.17 3.85 -8.93
N ALA A 124 0.18 4.39 -8.22
CA ALA A 124 -0.94 5.13 -8.80
C ALA A 124 -1.42 6.21 -7.82
N SER A 125 -2.06 7.26 -8.34
CA SER A 125 -2.57 8.36 -7.52
C SER A 125 -4.09 8.32 -7.40
N PHE A 126 -4.61 8.52 -6.19
CA PHE A 126 -6.05 8.58 -5.91
C PHE A 126 -6.42 9.81 -5.09
N ARG A 127 -7.70 10.18 -5.10
CA ARG A 127 -8.20 11.33 -4.34
C ARG A 127 -8.61 10.92 -2.93
N ILE A 128 -8.20 11.72 -1.95
CA ILE A 128 -8.73 11.67 -0.58
C ILE A 128 -9.31 13.05 -0.26
N ASP A 129 -10.57 13.09 0.16
CA ASP A 129 -11.30 14.33 0.49
C ASP A 129 -11.83 14.35 1.94
N GLY A 130 -11.41 13.38 2.76
CA GLY A 130 -11.81 13.29 4.16
C GLY A 130 -13.25 12.79 4.39
N THR A 131 -13.94 12.33 3.34
CA THR A 131 -15.23 11.64 3.46
C THR A 131 -15.06 10.34 4.26
N LEU A 132 -15.84 10.13 5.31
CA LEU A 132 -15.82 8.87 6.05
C LEU A 132 -16.39 7.73 5.23
N HIS A 133 -15.79 6.55 5.36
CA HIS A 133 -16.28 5.31 4.78
C HIS A 133 -16.57 4.31 5.89
N SER A 134 -17.82 3.86 6.01
CA SER A 134 -18.17 2.99 7.13
C SER A 134 -17.78 1.54 6.88
N LEU A 135 -17.20 0.88 7.88
CA LEU A 135 -16.97 -0.58 7.92
C LEU A 135 -17.84 -1.26 8.99
N ASP A 136 -18.94 -0.61 9.36
CA ASP A 136 -19.84 -1.00 10.43
C ASP A 136 -19.06 -1.31 11.73
N VAL A 137 -19.30 -2.48 12.31
CA VAL A 137 -18.80 -2.91 13.62
C VAL A 137 -17.26 -3.11 13.65
N HIS A 138 -16.56 -3.02 12.52
CA HIS A 138 -15.07 -3.10 12.50
C HIS A 138 -14.38 -1.78 12.80
N GLU A 139 -15.08 -0.66 12.65
CA GLU A 139 -14.63 0.62 13.20
C GLU A 139 -14.45 0.53 14.73
N GLU A 140 -15.08 -0.46 15.38
CA GLU A 140 -14.93 -0.67 16.81
C GLU A 140 -13.53 -1.13 17.23
N ILE A 141 -12.75 -1.73 16.33
CA ILE A 141 -11.37 -2.14 16.62
C ILE A 141 -10.43 -0.93 16.52
N TRP A 142 -10.68 -0.04 15.56
CA TRP A 142 -9.86 1.16 15.30
C TRP A 142 -10.63 2.46 15.54
N ARG A 143 -11.38 2.55 16.66
CA ARG A 143 -12.28 3.69 16.95
C ARG A 143 -11.61 5.06 16.95
N HIS A 144 -10.29 5.09 17.13
CA HIS A 144 -9.48 6.30 17.20
C HIS A 144 -8.93 6.74 15.83
N LEU A 145 -9.02 5.88 14.80
CA LEU A 145 -8.57 6.18 13.44
C LEU A 145 -9.79 6.28 12.52
N PRO A 146 -10.08 7.45 11.94
CA PRO A 146 -11.12 7.55 10.95
C PRO A 146 -10.80 6.70 9.71
N ASN A 147 -11.76 5.90 9.27
CA ASN A 147 -11.74 5.27 7.96
C ASN A 147 -12.31 6.22 6.91
N VAL A 148 -11.51 6.57 5.92
CA VAL A 148 -11.79 7.59 4.91
C VAL A 148 -11.92 6.94 3.53
N ALA A 149 -12.82 7.42 2.69
CA ALA A 149 -12.97 6.93 1.33
C ALA A 149 -11.79 7.34 0.45
N ILE A 150 -11.26 6.37 -0.30
CA ILE A 150 -10.34 6.60 -1.43
C ILE A 150 -11.20 6.71 -2.69
N LYS A 151 -10.97 7.76 -3.49
CA LYS A 151 -11.82 8.06 -4.66
C LYS A 151 -11.03 8.11 -5.96
N ASP A 152 -11.68 7.70 -7.06
CA ASP A 152 -11.15 7.93 -8.41
C ASP A 152 -11.32 9.40 -8.85
N ALA A 153 -10.87 9.70 -10.08
CA ALA A 153 -10.99 11.01 -10.68
C ALA A 153 -12.45 11.47 -10.88
N GLN A 154 -13.41 10.55 -10.90
CA GLN A 154 -14.85 10.83 -11.01
C GLN A 154 -15.50 11.00 -9.63
N GLY A 155 -14.77 10.71 -8.54
CA GLY A 155 -15.27 10.78 -7.18
C GLY A 155 -15.98 9.52 -6.68
N VAL A 156 -15.89 8.41 -7.42
CA VAL A 156 -16.41 7.12 -6.99
C VAL A 156 -15.48 6.52 -5.94
N THR A 157 -16.05 5.94 -4.87
CA THR A 157 -15.26 5.24 -3.85
C THR A 157 -14.67 3.95 -4.41
N VAL A 158 -13.35 3.92 -4.53
CA VAL A 158 -12.58 2.78 -5.06
C VAL A 158 -12.01 1.89 -3.95
N GLY A 159 -12.09 2.36 -2.71
CA GLY A 159 -11.39 1.80 -1.58
C GLY A 159 -11.61 2.63 -0.32
N CYS A 160 -10.99 2.22 0.78
CA CYS A 160 -11.02 2.96 2.04
C CYS A 160 -9.67 2.89 2.76
N ILE A 161 -9.38 3.95 3.53
CA ILE A 161 -8.12 4.19 4.20
C ILE A 161 -8.28 4.52 5.69
N LEU A 162 -7.60 3.81 6.61
CA LEU A 162 -7.44 4.25 8.00
C LEU A 162 -6.35 5.32 8.09
N VAL A 163 -6.73 6.56 8.43
CA VAL A 163 -5.78 7.69 8.55
C VAL A 163 -5.66 8.21 9.98
N PRO A 164 -4.53 8.87 10.34
CA PRO A 164 -4.49 9.73 11.53
C PRO A 164 -5.57 10.82 11.48
N PRO A 165 -6.21 11.18 12.60
CA PRO A 165 -7.26 12.22 12.64
C PRO A 165 -6.85 13.54 11.98
N GLY A 166 -5.60 13.97 12.18
CA GLY A 166 -5.07 15.20 11.58
C GLY A 166 -5.06 15.18 10.04
N LEU A 167 -4.77 14.02 9.43
CA LEU A 167 -4.79 13.87 7.98
C LEU A 167 -6.22 13.97 7.42
N ARG A 168 -7.21 13.42 8.12
CA ARG A 168 -8.62 13.57 7.72
C ARG A 168 -9.02 15.06 7.70
N GLU A 169 -8.74 15.79 8.77
CA GLU A 169 -9.07 17.22 8.86
C GLU A 169 -8.40 18.04 7.76
N GLU A 170 -7.14 17.72 7.44
CA GLU A 170 -6.43 18.33 6.32
C GLU A 170 -7.14 18.05 4.98
N CYS A 171 -7.49 16.77 4.72
CA CYS A 171 -8.17 16.39 3.48
C CYS A 171 -9.56 17.02 3.34
N GLN A 172 -10.26 17.29 4.44
CA GLN A 172 -11.55 17.98 4.41
C GLN A 172 -11.41 19.45 4.01
N LYS A 173 -10.35 20.11 4.46
CA LYS A 173 -10.05 21.51 4.10
C LYS A 173 -9.53 21.61 2.68
N GLU A 174 -8.67 20.69 2.30
CA GLU A 174 -7.97 20.70 1.01
C GLU A 174 -7.88 19.29 0.42
N PRO A 175 -8.95 18.83 -0.27
CA PRO A 175 -8.94 17.56 -0.99
C PRO A 175 -7.77 17.46 -1.95
N GLY A 176 -7.08 16.32 -1.94
CA GLY A 176 -5.81 16.14 -2.65
C GLY A 176 -5.72 14.83 -3.42
N LEU A 177 -4.76 14.78 -4.36
CA LEU A 177 -4.27 13.54 -4.93
C LEU A 177 -3.09 13.04 -4.10
N TYR A 178 -3.14 11.76 -3.78
CA TYR A 178 -2.19 11.07 -2.93
C TYR A 178 -1.60 9.89 -3.69
N ASP A 179 -0.31 9.63 -3.51
CA ASP A 179 0.41 8.56 -4.20
C ASP A 179 0.38 7.27 -3.38
N PHE A 180 0.00 6.18 -4.03
CA PHE A 180 -0.08 4.86 -3.45
C PHE A 180 0.87 3.92 -4.18
N ILE A 181 1.39 2.95 -3.46
CA ILE A 181 2.17 1.85 -4.01
C ILE A 181 1.46 0.53 -3.76
N LEU A 182 1.54 -0.40 -4.69
CA LEU A 182 0.93 -1.72 -4.54
C LEU A 182 1.81 -2.61 -3.64
N LEU A 183 1.21 -3.38 -2.73
CA LEU A 183 1.93 -4.35 -1.91
C LEU A 183 1.53 -5.76 -2.26
N SER A 184 0.24 -6.04 -2.23
CA SER A 184 -0.28 -7.40 -2.41
C SER A 184 -1.71 -7.36 -2.90
N ARG A 185 -2.23 -8.52 -3.27
CA ARG A 185 -3.65 -8.75 -3.50
C ARG A 185 -4.17 -9.82 -2.56
N GLY A 186 -5.40 -9.65 -2.10
CA GLY A 186 -6.06 -10.56 -1.17
C GLY A 186 -7.17 -11.35 -1.83
N ARG A 187 -7.28 -12.64 -1.48
CA ARG A 187 -8.39 -13.50 -1.89
C ARG A 187 -9.60 -13.28 -0.99
N ARG A 188 -10.52 -12.37 -1.34
CA ARG A 188 -11.76 -12.11 -0.59
C ARG A 188 -12.53 -13.42 -0.38
N ARG A 189 -12.93 -13.69 0.86
CA ARG A 189 -13.84 -14.80 1.16
C ARG A 189 -15.23 -14.48 0.58
N MET A 190 -15.67 -15.27 -0.39
CA MET A 190 -17.01 -15.15 -0.98
C MET A 190 -18.09 -15.87 -0.15
N THR A 191 -17.67 -16.70 0.80
CA THR A 191 -18.53 -17.40 1.75
C THR A 191 -18.12 -17.04 3.17
N GLY A 192 -19.08 -16.75 4.05
CA GLY A 192 -18.81 -16.37 5.43
C GLY A 192 -20.09 -16.02 6.17
N THR A 193 -19.94 -15.49 7.38
CA THR A 193 -21.07 -14.93 8.12
C THR A 193 -21.66 -13.74 7.37
N LYS A 194 -22.96 -13.46 7.54
CA LYS A 194 -23.61 -12.28 6.93
C LYS A 194 -22.84 -10.98 7.23
N ARG A 195 -22.22 -10.87 8.41
CA ARG A 195 -21.41 -9.72 8.83
C ARG A 195 -20.08 -9.62 8.09
N GLU A 196 -19.47 -10.73 7.68
CA GLU A 196 -18.25 -10.71 6.85
C GLU A 196 -18.57 -10.32 5.41
N LEU A 197 -19.68 -10.84 4.87
CA LEU A 197 -20.09 -10.60 3.50
C LEU A 197 -20.70 -9.20 3.28
N ALA A 198 -21.31 -8.61 4.30
CA ALA A 198 -21.88 -7.26 4.24
C ALA A 198 -20.82 -6.14 4.14
N ARG A 199 -19.53 -6.46 4.35
CA ARG A 199 -18.46 -5.45 4.33
C ARG A 199 -18.24 -4.93 2.92
N GLN A 200 -18.41 -3.62 2.75
CA GLN A 200 -18.16 -2.93 1.49
C GLN A 200 -16.95 -2.02 1.65
N TYR A 201 -15.87 -2.30 0.92
CA TYR A 201 -14.65 -1.46 0.93
C TYR A 201 -14.65 -0.41 -0.18
N PHE A 202 -15.52 -0.59 -1.18
CA PHE A 202 -15.62 0.21 -2.39
C PHE A 202 -17.08 0.19 -2.87
N ASP A 203 -17.41 1.04 -3.85
CA ASP A 203 -18.73 1.06 -4.46
C ASP A 203 -18.94 -0.19 -5.33
N GLU A 204 -19.58 -1.22 -4.77
CA GLU A 204 -19.83 -2.50 -5.45
C GLU A 204 -20.78 -2.38 -6.66
N LYS A 205 -21.50 -1.25 -6.81
CA LYS A 205 -22.32 -0.99 -8.01
C LYS A 205 -21.48 -0.61 -9.22
N VAL A 206 -20.29 -0.05 -8.98
CA VAL A 206 -19.34 0.35 -10.03
C VAL A 206 -18.23 -0.68 -10.17
N TYR A 207 -17.77 -1.23 -9.05
CA TYR A 207 -16.65 -2.15 -8.96
C TYR A 207 -17.12 -3.52 -8.47
N MET A 208 -17.37 -4.45 -9.40
CA MET A 208 -17.95 -5.75 -9.07
C MET A 208 -16.98 -6.58 -8.22
N PRO A 209 -17.40 -7.06 -7.02
CA PRO A 209 -16.55 -7.84 -6.14
C PRO A 209 -16.22 -9.22 -6.72
N ARG A 210 -14.95 -9.62 -6.61
CA ARG A 210 -14.39 -10.92 -7.07
C ARG A 210 -13.35 -11.41 -6.08
N GLU A 211 -12.93 -12.67 -6.20
CA GLU A 211 -12.01 -13.27 -5.22
C GLU A 211 -10.69 -12.51 -5.13
N TRP A 212 -10.13 -11.99 -6.22
CA TRP A 212 -8.81 -11.33 -6.19
C TRP A 212 -8.84 -9.85 -6.54
N CYS A 213 -10.02 -9.22 -6.50
CA CYS A 213 -10.17 -7.82 -6.89
C CYS A 213 -9.69 -6.84 -5.81
N THR A 214 -9.35 -7.31 -4.61
CA THR A 214 -8.91 -6.45 -3.51
C THR A 214 -7.39 -6.34 -3.47
N LEU A 215 -6.90 -5.14 -3.77
CA LEU A 215 -5.49 -4.80 -3.66
C LEU A 215 -5.19 -4.16 -2.31
N ASN A 216 -4.15 -4.64 -1.64
CA ASN A 216 -3.56 -4.00 -0.48
C ASN A 216 -2.49 -3.01 -0.97
N VAL A 217 -2.71 -1.74 -0.71
CA VAL A 217 -1.87 -0.63 -1.16
C VAL A 217 -1.32 0.15 0.02
N MET A 218 -0.20 0.85 -0.14
CA MET A 218 0.36 1.72 0.88
C MET A 218 0.28 3.17 0.42
N LEU A 219 -0.27 4.04 1.26
CA LEU A 219 -0.14 5.48 1.08
C LEU A 219 1.28 5.90 1.47
N VAL A 220 1.99 6.53 0.54
CA VAL A 220 3.36 6.99 0.73
C VAL A 220 3.47 8.50 0.53
N GLU A 221 4.42 9.10 1.23
CA GLU A 221 4.68 10.53 1.16
C GLU A 221 6.18 10.81 1.00
N GLN A 222 6.55 11.67 0.04
CA GLN A 222 7.95 11.93 -0.27
C GLN A 222 8.66 12.73 0.83
N VAL A 223 9.86 12.30 1.22
CA VAL A 223 10.66 12.97 2.26
C VAL A 223 11.45 14.13 1.65
N GLY A 224 10.77 15.24 1.40
CA GLY A 224 11.39 16.45 0.86
C GLY A 224 11.67 16.40 -0.64
N TYR A 225 11.89 17.58 -1.22
CA TYR A 225 11.83 17.85 -2.66
C TYR A 225 12.82 17.08 -3.55
N LYS A 226 13.91 16.54 -2.97
CA LYS A 226 14.97 15.84 -3.72
C LYS A 226 15.26 14.43 -3.22
N SER A 227 14.61 13.97 -2.15
CA SER A 227 14.83 12.61 -1.68
C SER A 227 14.08 11.62 -2.56
N GLN A 228 14.69 10.47 -2.80
CA GLN A 228 13.99 9.29 -3.34
C GLN A 228 13.31 8.49 -2.22
N GLU A 229 13.44 8.94 -0.98
CA GLU A 229 12.82 8.30 0.18
C GLU A 229 11.39 8.76 0.35
N VAL A 230 10.55 7.83 0.79
CA VAL A 230 9.17 8.08 1.16
C VAL A 230 8.91 7.54 2.56
N TRP A 231 7.99 8.16 3.26
CA TRP A 231 7.45 7.67 4.52
C TRP A 231 6.10 7.02 4.29
N ARG A 232 5.85 5.96 5.04
CA ARG A 232 4.56 5.29 5.07
C ARG A 232 3.57 6.10 5.89
N VAL A 233 2.39 6.33 5.33
CA VAL A 233 1.27 6.99 6.03
C VAL A 233 0.22 5.98 6.50
N GLY A 234 -0.14 4.99 5.66
CA GLY A 234 -1.17 3.99 5.93
C GLY A 234 -1.15 2.81 4.94
N VAL A 235 -1.88 1.73 5.21
CA VAL A 235 -2.00 0.54 4.32
C VAL A 235 -3.45 0.11 4.23
N GLU A 236 -3.93 -0.03 3.01
CA GLU A 236 -5.34 0.13 2.67
C GLU A 236 -5.81 -0.77 1.57
N VAL A 237 -7.11 -0.71 1.28
CA VAL A 237 -7.76 -1.51 0.25
C VAL A 237 -8.21 -0.64 -0.91
N ILE A 238 -7.83 -1.03 -2.14
CA ILE A 238 -8.35 -0.48 -3.39
C ILE A 238 -8.81 -1.61 -4.31
N HIS A 239 -9.87 -1.37 -5.10
CA HIS A 239 -10.33 -2.30 -6.11
C HIS A 239 -9.39 -2.35 -7.33
N GLU A 240 -9.11 -3.55 -7.84
CA GLU A 240 -8.20 -3.81 -8.97
C GLU A 240 -8.56 -3.01 -10.22
N ASP A 241 -9.83 -3.00 -10.63
CA ASP A 241 -10.25 -2.24 -11.82
C ASP A 241 -9.96 -0.74 -11.71
N ALA A 242 -10.09 -0.17 -10.50
CA ALA A 242 -9.76 1.21 -10.26
C ALA A 242 -8.25 1.45 -10.34
N TRP A 243 -7.45 0.51 -9.83
CA TRP A 243 -5.99 0.54 -9.95
C TRP A 243 -5.54 0.56 -11.39
N VAL A 244 -6.03 -0.37 -12.22
CA VAL A 244 -5.69 -0.43 -13.64
C VAL A 244 -6.16 0.83 -14.38
N LYS A 245 -7.38 1.31 -14.09
CA LYS A 245 -7.93 2.54 -14.70
C LYS A 245 -7.13 3.79 -14.33
N ALA A 246 -6.49 3.81 -13.17
CA ALA A 246 -5.63 4.92 -12.75
C ALA A 246 -4.32 5.02 -13.55
N GLY A 247 -4.00 4.03 -14.40
CA GLY A 247 -2.78 4.02 -15.22
C GLY A 247 -1.53 3.87 -14.36
N PRO A 248 -1.37 2.73 -13.65
CA PRO A 248 -0.30 2.55 -12.71
C PRO A 248 1.05 2.52 -13.42
N MET A 249 2.08 3.05 -12.78
CA MET A 249 3.45 3.09 -13.31
C MET A 249 4.36 2.21 -12.47
N GLY A 250 5.30 1.51 -13.11
CA GLY A 250 6.40 0.86 -12.40
C GLY A 250 7.19 1.87 -11.57
N ALA A 251 7.47 1.52 -10.33
CA ALA A 251 8.09 2.39 -9.34
C ALA A 251 9.14 1.61 -8.54
N MET A 252 10.26 2.30 -8.29
CA MET A 252 11.25 1.88 -7.31
C MET A 252 11.19 2.87 -6.14
N VAL A 253 10.90 2.37 -4.95
CA VAL A 253 10.56 3.19 -3.80
C VAL A 253 11.51 2.85 -2.66
N ARG A 254 12.09 3.86 -2.01
CA ARG A 254 12.93 3.70 -0.82
C ARG A 254 12.16 4.16 0.41
N LEU A 255 12.10 3.33 1.43
CA LEU A 255 11.49 3.59 2.72
C LEU A 255 12.60 3.79 3.75
N GLY A 256 12.57 4.92 4.46
CA GLY A 256 13.57 5.33 5.45
C GLY A 256 12.97 6.11 6.62
#